data_AF-A0A259PN52-F1
#
_entry.id   AF-A0A259PN52-F1
#
_cell.length_a   1.000
_cell.length_b   1.000
_cell.length_c   1.000
_cell.angle_alpha   90.00
_cell.angle_beta   90.00
_cell.angle_gamma   90.00
#
_symmetry.space_group_name_H-M   'P 1'
#
loop_
_entity.id
_entity.type
_entity.pdbx_description
1 polymer ?
#
loop_
_entity_poly.entity_id
_entity_poly.type
_entity_poly.pdbx_seq_one_letter_code
_entity_poly.pdbx_strand_id
1 'polypeptide(L)'
;ELDPLLWTFQPGSFVPHVWQDDPLADKTPVILAPQPDLPRAGRVTALVNLGPDLVTGWESLERVIELVSENGPDKPAARERLRAYRAAGFDPTIIPSRS
;
A
#
# COMPACT_ATOMS: atom_id res chain seq x y z
N GLU A 1 3.50 13.59 4.36
CA GLU A 1 4.62 13.28 5.27
C GLU A 1 5.43 12.06 4.85
N LEU A 2 4.81 11.03 4.25
CA LEU A 2 5.53 9.81 3.83
C LEU A 2 6.69 10.05 2.85
N ASP A 3 6.51 10.91 1.84
CA ASP A 3 7.55 11.23 0.82
C ASP A 3 8.90 11.64 1.47
N PRO A 4 8.97 12.69 2.31
CA PRO A 4 10.20 13.02 3.04
C PRO A 4 10.79 11.88 3.89
N LEU A 5 9.93 11.04 4.50
CA LEU A 5 10.38 9.94 5.34
C LEU A 5 11.05 8.84 4.53
N LEU A 6 10.55 8.53 3.33
CA LEU A 6 11.15 7.53 2.44
C LEU A 6 12.57 7.90 1.99
N TRP A 7 12.92 9.19 2.00
CA TRP A 7 14.29 9.65 1.75
C TRP A 7 15.24 9.52 2.93
N THR A 8 14.72 9.45 4.15
CA THR A 8 15.52 9.65 5.39
C THR A 8 15.43 8.51 6.40
N PHE A 9 14.53 7.54 6.19
CA PHE A 9 14.20 6.53 7.20
C PHE A 9 15.39 5.64 7.62
N GLN A 10 16.35 5.39 6.72
CA GLN A 10 17.54 4.61 7.03
C GLN A 10 18.78 5.22 6.36
N PRO A 11 19.83 5.59 7.12
CA PRO A 11 21.08 6.11 6.56
C PRO A 11 21.68 5.15 5.52
N GLY A 12 22.06 5.69 4.36
CA GLY A 12 22.63 4.92 3.25
C GLY A 12 21.62 4.11 2.45
N SER A 13 20.32 4.21 2.75
CA SER A 13 19.26 3.64 1.90
C SER A 13 18.74 4.67 0.90
N PHE A 14 18.23 4.16 -0.22
CA PHE A 14 17.57 4.96 -1.26
C PHE A 14 16.35 4.21 -1.75
N VAL A 15 15.16 4.76 -1.52
CA VAL A 15 13.89 4.22 -2.02
C VAL A 15 13.40 5.15 -3.12
N PRO A 16 13.65 4.84 -4.41
CA PRO A 16 13.19 5.70 -5.50
C PRO A 16 11.66 5.69 -5.56
N HIS A 17 11.08 6.86 -5.37
CA HIS A 17 9.64 7.05 -5.39
C HIS A 17 9.25 8.36 -6.06
N VAL A 18 8.06 8.37 -6.66
CA VAL A 18 7.43 9.56 -7.25
C VAL A 18 5.92 9.52 -6.97
N TRP A 19 5.26 10.66 -7.18
CA TRP A 19 3.80 10.72 -7.15
C TRP A 19 3.20 10.10 -8.42
N GLN A 20 1.97 9.59 -8.35
CA GLN A 20 1.30 8.91 -9.46
C GLN A 20 1.19 9.73 -10.75
N ASP A 21 1.16 11.06 -10.64
CA ASP A 21 1.05 11.99 -11.78
C ASP A 21 2.43 12.42 -12.34
N ASP A 22 3.52 11.89 -11.79
CA ASP A 22 4.88 12.21 -12.24
C ASP A 22 5.19 11.52 -13.60
N PRO A 23 5.85 12.21 -14.55
CA PRO A 23 6.24 11.63 -15.84
C PRO A 23 7.10 10.36 -15.77
N LEU A 24 7.75 10.12 -14.63
CA LEU A 24 8.57 8.93 -14.38
C LEU A 24 7.84 7.83 -13.61
N ALA A 25 6.53 7.95 -13.37
CA ALA A 25 5.75 6.94 -12.65
C ALA A 25 5.93 5.53 -13.25
N ASP A 26 5.83 5.38 -14.57
CA ASP A 26 6.01 4.08 -15.24
C ASP A 26 7.44 3.49 -15.14
N LYS A 27 8.41 4.28 -14.67
CA LYS A 27 9.82 3.91 -14.53
C LYS A 27 10.28 3.85 -13.09
N THR A 28 9.40 4.16 -12.13
CA THR A 28 9.73 4.25 -10.72
C THR A 28 9.10 3.08 -9.97
N PRO A 29 9.85 2.36 -9.11
CA PRO A 29 9.33 1.15 -8.48
C PRO A 29 8.35 1.41 -7.33
N VAL A 30 8.37 2.61 -6.73
CA VAL A 30 7.43 3.00 -5.67
C VAL A 30 6.64 4.22 -6.13
N ILE A 31 5.32 4.07 -6.17
CA ILE A 31 4.40 5.14 -6.56
C ILE A 31 3.58 5.56 -5.35
N LEU A 32 3.62 6.85 -5.05
CA LEU A 32 2.80 7.47 -4.02
C LEU A 32 1.47 7.91 -4.65
N ALA A 33 0.39 7.35 -4.16
CA ALA A 33 -0.94 7.53 -4.73
C ALA A 33 -1.96 7.76 -3.60
N PRO A 34 -2.47 8.99 -3.42
CA PRO A 34 -3.57 9.25 -2.49
C PRO A 34 -4.87 8.58 -2.93
N GLN A 35 -5.06 8.45 -4.24
CA GLN A 35 -6.23 7.84 -4.88
C GLN A 35 -5.75 6.98 -6.05
N PRO A 36 -5.20 5.79 -5.79
CA PRO A 36 -4.63 4.93 -6.82
C PRO A 36 -5.69 4.40 -7.80
N ASP A 37 -5.38 4.51 -9.09
CA ASP A 37 -6.09 3.81 -10.17
C ASP A 37 -5.21 2.65 -10.66
N LEU A 38 -5.29 1.52 -9.96
CA LEU A 38 -4.46 0.34 -10.25
C LEU A 38 -4.60 -0.20 -11.68
N PRO A 39 -5.80 -0.25 -12.28
CA PRO A 39 -5.95 -0.60 -13.69
C PRO A 39 -5.13 0.26 -14.66
N ARG A 40 -4.80 1.49 -14.29
CA ARG A 40 -3.96 2.41 -15.09
C ARG A 40 -2.51 2.44 -14.62
N ALA A 41 -2.22 2.05 -13.39
CA ALA A 41 -0.87 1.97 -12.85
C ALA A 41 -0.14 0.79 -13.52
N GLY A 42 0.77 1.09 -14.47
CA GLY A 42 1.39 0.10 -15.36
C GLY A 42 1.86 -1.21 -14.72
N ARG A 43 3.12 -1.29 -14.27
CA ARG A 43 3.74 -2.53 -13.76
C ARG A 43 3.82 -2.54 -12.23
N VAL A 44 2.68 -2.45 -11.55
CA VAL A 44 2.63 -2.63 -10.09
C VAL A 44 2.20 -4.06 -9.75
N THR A 45 2.93 -4.70 -8.82
CA THR A 45 2.64 -6.09 -8.40
C THR A 45 2.19 -6.17 -6.94
N ALA A 46 2.35 -5.08 -6.18
CA ALA A 46 2.01 -5.02 -4.78
C ALA A 46 1.40 -3.67 -4.39
N LEU A 47 0.49 -3.70 -3.41
CA LEU A 47 -0.10 -2.51 -2.79
C LEU A 47 0.30 -2.45 -1.32
N VAL A 48 0.74 -1.28 -0.87
CA VAL A 48 0.81 -0.92 0.54
C VAL A 48 -0.35 0.04 0.81
N ASN A 49 -1.41 -0.46 1.42
CA ASN A 49 -2.58 0.36 1.73
C ASN A 49 -2.42 1.02 3.09
N LEU A 50 -2.33 2.35 3.08
CA LEU A 50 -2.27 3.18 4.29
C LEU A 50 -3.60 3.91 4.55
N GLY A 51 -4.58 3.72 3.65
CA GLY A 51 -5.88 4.38 3.69
C GLY A 51 -6.96 3.53 4.36
N PRO A 52 -8.14 4.13 4.62
CA PRO A 52 -9.28 3.42 5.19
C PRO A 52 -10.04 2.58 4.15
N ASP A 53 -9.88 2.87 2.86
CA ASP A 53 -10.73 2.31 1.80
C ASP A 53 -10.09 1.13 1.08
N LEU A 54 -10.93 0.29 0.48
CA LEU A 54 -10.50 -0.75 -0.45
C LEU A 54 -10.17 -0.09 -1.80
N VAL A 55 -8.95 -0.32 -2.30
CA VAL A 55 -8.49 0.30 -3.56
C VAL A 55 -9.03 -0.48 -4.76
N THR A 56 -9.77 0.15 -5.67
CA THR A 56 -10.26 -0.51 -6.89
C THR A 56 -9.14 -1.19 -7.70
N GLY A 57 -9.36 -2.45 -8.08
CA GLY A 57 -8.43 -3.23 -8.91
C GLY A 57 -7.32 -3.94 -8.14
N TRP A 58 -7.34 -3.88 -6.80
CA TRP A 58 -6.38 -4.58 -5.93
C TRP A 58 -6.34 -6.09 -6.16
N GLU A 59 -7.43 -6.67 -6.67
CA GLU A 59 -7.57 -8.12 -6.92
C GLU A 59 -6.58 -8.62 -7.97
N SER A 60 -6.08 -7.73 -8.84
CA SER A 60 -5.08 -8.05 -9.86
C SER A 60 -3.65 -8.16 -9.32
N LEU A 61 -3.42 -7.70 -8.09
CA LEU A 61 -2.10 -7.66 -7.49
C LEU A 61 -1.71 -8.99 -6.86
N GLU A 62 -0.42 -9.29 -6.86
CA GLU A 62 0.11 -10.51 -6.24
C GLU A 62 0.19 -10.38 -4.72
N ARG A 63 0.23 -9.14 -4.19
CA ARG A 63 0.42 -8.87 -2.77
C ARG A 63 -0.29 -7.60 -2.33
N VAL A 64 -0.92 -7.67 -1.16
CA VAL A 64 -1.44 -6.50 -0.45
C VAL A 64 -0.86 -6.48 0.96
N ILE A 65 -0.34 -5.33 1.37
CA ILE A 65 0.19 -5.05 2.70
C ILE A 65 -0.72 -4.00 3.32
N GLU A 66 -1.25 -4.32 4.50
CA GLU A 66 -2.14 -3.47 5.27
C GLU A 66 -1.46 -3.01 6.55
N LEU A 67 -1.54 -1.71 6.84
CA LEU A 67 -1.15 -1.19 8.14
C LEU A 67 -2.40 -1.01 9.00
N VAL A 68 -2.53 -1.85 10.04
CA VAL A 68 -3.70 -1.83 10.94
C VAL A 68 -3.25 -1.39 12.32
N SER A 69 -3.84 -0.31 12.84
CA SER A 69 -3.60 0.10 14.22
C SER A 69 -4.23 -0.89 15.21
N GLU A 70 -3.50 -1.24 16.27
CA GLU A 70 -4.00 -2.15 17.29
C GLU A 70 -5.16 -1.57 18.10
N ASN A 71 -5.27 -0.24 18.21
CA ASN A 71 -6.24 0.43 19.09
C ASN A 71 -6.93 1.64 18.45
N GLY A 72 -6.84 1.78 17.13
CA GLY A 72 -7.39 2.93 16.43
C GLY A 72 -8.87 2.79 16.03
N PRO A 73 -9.53 3.92 15.70
CA PRO A 73 -10.90 3.97 15.20
C PRO A 73 -11.07 3.33 13.81
N ASP A 74 -9.96 3.01 13.14
CA ASP A 74 -9.81 2.38 11.84
C ASP A 74 -10.04 0.86 11.83
N LYS A 75 -10.16 0.24 13.02
CA LYS A 75 -10.40 -1.21 13.17
C LYS A 75 -11.59 -1.76 12.35
N PRO A 76 -12.77 -1.13 12.30
CA PRO A 76 -13.89 -1.61 11.50
C PRO A 76 -13.56 -1.64 10.01
N ALA A 77 -12.99 -0.56 9.47
CA ALA A 77 -12.59 -0.48 8.07
C ALA A 77 -11.53 -1.53 7.72
N ALA A 78 -10.52 -1.72 8.58
CA ALA A 78 -9.51 -2.76 8.41
C ALA A 78 -10.13 -4.18 8.38
N ARG A 79 -11.17 -4.43 9.19
CA ARG A 79 -11.89 -5.71 9.19
C ARG A 79 -12.66 -5.94 7.88
N GLU A 80 -13.25 -4.89 7.32
CA GLU A 80 -13.94 -4.98 6.03
C GLU A 80 -12.97 -5.31 4.89
N ARG A 81 -11.85 -4.59 4.81
CA ARG A 81 -10.80 -4.88 3.82
C ARG A 81 -10.24 -6.30 3.98
N LEU A 82 -9.97 -6.74 5.21
CA LEU A 82 -9.51 -8.10 5.49
C LEU A 82 -10.50 -9.18 5.02
N ARG A 83 -11.81 -8.94 5.15
CA ARG A 83 -12.84 -9.85 4.63
C ARG A 83 -12.80 -9.91 3.11
N ALA A 84 -12.66 -8.76 2.43
CA ALA A 84 -12.54 -8.71 0.98
C ALA A 84 -11.30 -9.49 0.48
N TYR A 85 -10.13 -9.29 1.11
CA TYR A 85 -8.91 -10.02 0.78
C TYR A 85 -9.08 -11.54 0.89
N ARG A 86 -9.66 -12.01 2.00
CA ARG A 86 -9.94 -13.45 2.20
C ARG A 86 -10.93 -13.99 1.18
N ALA A 87 -11.96 -13.22 0.81
CA ALA A 87 -12.95 -13.62 -0.19
C ALA A 87 -12.34 -13.78 -1.59
N ALA A 88 -11.28 -13.02 -1.92
CA ALA A 88 -10.52 -13.19 -3.15
C ALA A 88 -9.43 -14.28 -3.08
N GLY A 89 -9.34 -15.03 -1.97
CA GLY A 89 -8.41 -16.15 -1.83
C GLY A 89 -7.04 -15.80 -1.25
N PHE A 90 -6.83 -14.57 -0.75
CA PHE A 90 -5.62 -14.24 0.00
C PHE A 90 -5.64 -14.91 1.38
N ASP A 91 -4.47 -15.36 1.84
CA ASP A 91 -4.26 -15.84 3.21
C ASP A 91 -3.38 -14.84 3.99
N PRO A 92 -3.99 -13.94 4.79
CA PRO A 92 -3.27 -12.87 5.46
C PRO A 92 -2.38 -13.40 6.58
N THR A 93 -1.08 -13.11 6.50
CA THR A 93 -0.16 -13.32 7.62
C THR A 93 -0.08 -12.05 8.47
N ILE A 94 -0.39 -12.17 9.77
CA ILE A 94 -0.29 -11.04 10.70
C ILE A 94 1.15 -10.94 11.18
N ILE A 95 1.79 -9.80 10.89
CA ILE A 95 3.13 -9.47 11.38
C ILE A 95 2.97 -8.46 12.51
N PRO A 96 3.30 -8.79 13.77
CA PRO A 96 3.24 -7.83 14.86
C PRO A 96 4.26 -6.72 14.67
N SER A 97 3.94 -5.50 15.09
CA SER A 97 4.93 -4.43 15.10
C SER A 97 6.06 -4.82 16.07
N ARG A 98 7.31 -4.63 15.64
CA ARG A 98 8.45 -4.74 16.55
C ARG A 98 8.54 -3.42 17.32
N SER A 99 8.27 -3.49 18.63
CA SER A 99 8.56 -2.41 19.60
C SER A 99 10.05 -2.13 19.67
#